data_AF-A0A497J2W7-F1
#
_entry.id   AF-A0A497J2W7-F1
#
_cell.length_a   1.000
_cell.length_b   1.000
_cell.length_c   1.000
_cell.angle_alpha   90.00
_cell.angle_beta   90.00
_cell.angle_gamma   90.00
#
_symmetry.space_group_name_H-M   'P 1'
#
loop_
_entity.id
_entity.type
_entity.pdbx_description
1 polymer ?
#
loop_
_entity_poly.entity_id
_entity_poly.type
_entity_poly.pdbx_seq_one_letter_code
_entity_poly.pdbx_strand_id
1 'polypeptide(L)' 'MKELGITVIASIVSLSERGKELASLARSVTYAGADAIKLTCLYNLVYLPDQLKIVRSNSDLPIFAKI' A
#
# COMPACT_ATOMS: atom_id res chain seq x y z
N MET A 1 -12.60 -14.23 6.77
CA MET A 1 -11.87 -14.28 5.48
C MET A 1 -10.81 -15.36 5.47
N LYS A 2 -9.95 -15.44 6.49
CA LYS A 2 -8.97 -16.53 6.61
C LYS A 2 -9.58 -17.94 6.64
N GLU A 3 -10.72 -18.10 7.31
CA GLU A 3 -11.48 -19.36 7.33
C GLU A 3 -12.01 -19.81 5.95
N LEU A 4 -12.12 -18.88 4.99
CA LEU A 4 -12.52 -19.18 3.61
C LEU A 4 -11.31 -19.44 2.70
N GLY A 5 -10.08 -19.39 3.22
CA GLY A 5 -8.86 -19.52 2.42
C GLY A 5 -8.60 -18.35 1.45
N ILE A 6 -9.30 -17.22 1.63
CA ILE A 6 -9.20 -16.05 0.73
C ILE A 6 -8.05 -15.15 1.18
N THR A 7 -7.17 -14.80 0.23
CA THR A 7 -6.14 -13.77 0.42
C THR A 7 -6.68 -12.41 -0.04
N VAL A 8 -6.57 -11.40 0.82
CA VAL A 8 -6.98 -10.03 0.52
C VAL A 8 -5.76 -9.16 0.29
N ILE A 9 -5.59 -8.68 -0.94
CA ILE A 9 -4.55 -7.73 -1.30
C ILE A 9 -5.17 -6.35 -1.49
N ALA A 10 -4.89 -5.44 -0.57
CA ALA A 10 -5.44 -4.09 -0.63
C ALA A 10 -4.67 -3.24 -1.65
N SER A 11 -5.37 -2.76 -2.68
CA SER A 11 -4.79 -1.84 -3.67
C SER A 11 -4.93 -0.40 -3.16
N ILE A 12 -3.81 0.26 -2.91
CA ILE A 12 -3.77 1.67 -2.48
C ILE A 12 -3.15 2.53 -3.57
N VAL A 13 -3.64 3.77 -3.66
CA VAL A 13 -3.20 4.78 -4.61
C VAL A 13 -3.30 6.14 -3.93
N SER A 14 -2.34 7.03 -4.16
CA SER A 14 -2.46 8.43 -3.76
C SER A 14 -2.40 9.30 -5.00
N LEU A 15 -3.31 10.27 -5.04
CA LEU A 15 -3.33 11.32 -6.05
C LEU A 15 -2.34 12.45 -5.71
N SER A 16 -1.80 12.45 -4.49
CA SER A 16 -0.77 13.41 -4.08
C SER A 16 0.62 12.95 -4.53
N GLU A 17 1.35 13.83 -5.22
CA GLU A 17 2.74 13.56 -5.63
C GLU A 17 3.66 13.22 -4.44
N ARG A 18 3.34 13.75 -3.25
CA ARG A 18 4.16 13.59 -2.03
C ARG A 18 3.73 12.44 -1.11
N GLY A 19 2.72 11.65 -1.48
CA GLY A 19 2.36 10.43 -0.76
C GLY A 19 1.87 10.62 0.69
N LYS A 20 1.43 11.83 1.09
CA LYS A 20 0.95 12.07 2.48
C LYS A 20 -0.23 11.17 2.85
N GLU A 21 -1.11 10.89 1.89
CA GLU A 21 -2.25 10.00 2.07
C GLU A 21 -1.84 8.52 2.16
N LEU A 22 -0.69 8.13 1.61
CA LEU A 22 -0.24 6.73 1.58
C LEU A 22 0.00 6.18 2.98
N ALA A 23 0.54 6.99 3.90
CA ALA A 23 0.74 6.58 5.28
C ALA A 23 -0.59 6.22 5.96
N SER A 24 -1.64 7.03 5.73
CA SER A 24 -2.97 6.79 6.27
C SER A 24 -3.57 5.52 5.67
N LEU A 25 -3.56 5.40 4.34
CA LEU A 25 -4.08 4.23 3.62
C LEU A 25 -3.38 2.94 4.04
N ALA A 26 -2.05 2.94 4.15
CA ALA A 26 -1.26 1.80 4.58
C ALA A 26 -1.66 1.32 5.99
N ARG A 27 -1.82 2.25 6.95
CA ARG A 27 -2.29 1.90 8.30
C ARG A 27 -3.72 1.36 8.28
N SER A 28 -4.62 2.00 7.54
CA SER A 28 -6.02 1.58 7.47
C SER A 28 -6.17 0.17 6.92
N VAL A 29 -5.48 -0.18 5.83
CA VAL A 29 -5.59 -1.52 5.24
C VAL A 29 -4.88 -2.59 6.08
N THR A 30 -3.84 -2.20 6.81
CA THR A 30 -3.17 -3.08 7.79
C THR A 30 -4.11 -3.39 8.95
N TYR A 31 -4.74 -2.37 9.53
CA TYR A 31 -5.71 -2.54 10.62
C TYR A 31 -6.95 -3.32 10.18
N ALA A 32 -7.38 -3.15 8.93
CA ALA A 32 -8.48 -3.92 8.34
C ALA A 32 -8.14 -5.41 8.12
N GLY A 33 -6.87 -5.82 8.31
CA GLY A 33 -6.44 -7.21 8.21
C GLY A 33 -6.18 -7.67 6.78
N ALA A 34 -5.75 -6.78 5.88
CA ALA A 34 -5.24 -7.19 4.57
C ALA A 34 -4.01 -8.09 4.73
N ASP A 35 -3.83 -9.04 3.81
CA ASP A 35 -2.68 -9.95 3.81
C ASP A 35 -1.46 -9.33 3.11
N ALA A 36 -1.70 -8.39 2.19
CA ALA A 36 -0.66 -7.62 1.51
C ALA A 36 -1.18 -6.27 1.01
N ILE A 37 -0.26 -5.38 0.66
CA ILE A 37 -0.53 -4.07 0.05
C ILE A 37 -0.03 -4.09 -1.38
N LYS A 38 -0.86 -3.63 -2.32
CA LYS A 38 -0.47 -3.32 -3.70
C LYS A 38 -0.47 -1.81 -3.88
N LEU A 39 0.70 -1.21 -4.06
CA LEU A 39 0.87 0.22 -4.28
C LEU A 39 0.84 0.53 -5.77
N THR A 40 -0.08 1.38 -6.22
CA THR A 40 -0.12 1.87 -7.61
C THR A 40 0.57 3.22 -7.74
N CYS A 41 1.56 3.31 -8.63
CA CYS A 41 2.24 4.57 -8.94
C CYS A 41 1.61 5.21 -10.20
N LEU A 42 0.89 6.33 -10.06
CA LEU A 42 0.08 6.89 -11.15
C LEU A 42 0.86 7.80 -12.12
N TYR A 43 1.87 8.52 -11.65
CA TYR A 43 2.42 9.67 -12.39
C TYR A 43 3.83 9.43 -12.91
N ASN A 44 4.77 9.16 -12.00
CA ASN A 44 6.17 9.03 -12.34
C ASN A 44 6.83 8.01 -11.42
N LEU A 45 7.48 7.01 -12.02
CA LEU A 45 8.20 5.96 -11.30
C LEU A 45 9.35 6.50 -10.44
N VAL A 46 9.83 7.72 -10.69
CA VAL A 46 10.81 8.40 -9.83
C VAL A 46 10.30 8.56 -8.39
N TYR A 47 8.99 8.66 -8.17
CA TYR A 47 8.40 8.77 -6.83
C TYR A 47 8.19 7.43 -6.13
N LEU A 48 8.26 6.31 -6.87
CA LEU A 48 7.97 4.97 -6.34
C LEU A 48 8.85 4.60 -5.12
N PRO A 49 10.18 4.85 -5.11
CA PRO A 49 11.00 4.51 -3.94
C PRO A 49 10.55 5.23 -2.66
N ASP A 50 10.19 6.51 -2.74
CA ASP A 50 9.74 7.27 -1.57
C ASP A 50 8.33 6.88 -1.14
N GLN A 51 7.44 6.59 -2.09
CA GLN A 51 6.12 6.04 -1.79
C GLN A 51 6.22 4.67 -1.11
N LEU A 52 7.11 3.78 -1.57
CA LEU A 52 7.36 2.48 -0.95
C LEU A 52 7.92 2.63 0.48
N LYS A 53 8.86 3.56 0.70
CA LYS A 53 9.37 3.86 2.05
C LYS A 53 8.24 4.30 2.98
N ILE A 54 7.38 5.21 2.53
CA ILE A 54 6.24 5.68 3.32
C ILE A 54 5.32 4.52 3.72
N VAL A 55 4.95 3.66 2.77
CA VAL A 55 4.09 2.50 3.04
C VAL A 55 4.78 1.54 4.01
N ARG A 56 6.06 1.23 3.80
CA ARG A 56 6.82 0.31 4.66
C ARG A 56 7.02 0.83 6.07
N SER A 57 7.21 2.12 6.27
CA SER A 57 7.30 2.74 7.60
C SER A 57 5.97 2.73 8.37
N ASN A 58 4.85 2.36 7.72
CA ASN A 58 3.51 2.42 8.28
C ASN A 58 2.76 1.06 8.23
N SER A 59 3.40 0.02 7.73
CA SER A 59 2.83 -1.32 7.63
C SER A 59 3.93 -2.38 7.56
N ASP A 60 3.74 -3.45 8.32
CA ASP A 60 4.63 -4.62 8.27
C ASP A 60 4.24 -5.61 7.17
N LEU A 61 3.10 -5.39 6.49
CA LEU A 61 2.60 -6.27 5.44
C LEU A 61 3.56 -6.34 4.23
N PRO A 62 3.55 -7.45 3.47
CA PRO A 62 4.19 -7.52 2.16
C PRO A 62 3.66 -6.43 1.22
N ILE A 63 4.55 -5.80 0.46
CA ILE A 63 4.22 -4.71 -0.46
C ILE A 63 4.59 -5.11 -1.88
N PHE A 64 3.65 -4.97 -2.82
CA PHE A 64 3.85 -5.14 -4.25
C PHE A 64 3.70 -3.79 -4.96
N ALA A 65 4.67 -3.40 -5.79
CA ALA A 65 4.51 -2.25 -6.67
C ALA A 65 3.75 -2.66 -7.93
N LYS A 66 2.70 -1.91 -8.27
CA LYS A 66 2.01 -1.96 -9.57
C LYS A 66 2.58 -0.86 -10.44
N ILE A 67 3.41 -1.28 -11.40
CA ILE A 67 4.05 -0.45 -12.43
C ILE A 67 3.19 -0.47 -13.68
#